data_AF-A0A524I8Y2-F1
#
_entry.id   AF-A0A524I8Y2-F1
#
_cell.length_a   1.000
_cell.length_b   1.000
_cell.length_c   1.000
_cell.angle_alpha   90.00
_cell.angle_beta   90.00
_cell.angle_gamma   90.00
#
_symmetry.space_group_name_H-M   'P 1'
#
loop_
_entity.id
_entity.type
_entity.pdbx_description
1 polymer ?
#
loop_
_entity_poly.entity_id
_entity_poly.type
_entity_poly.pdbx_seq_one_letter_code
_entity_poly.pdbx_strand_id
1 'polypeptide(L)'
;MTNANRQREDGTFALHYDEPFSIGYKSPFYGNFLVLLRACSYILLLGLNGLIEAGEHAVLNANYLLASLKDLYKPGAAYPLGCMHEFVVSPIKQMEHNVHAIDIAKALRDIAELAENNSEAFAEIPVTTPVTSLDEIKAARDMDIVNLG
;
A
#
# COMPACT_ATOMS: atom_id res chain seq x y z
N MET A 1 19.83 -14.85 19.36
CA MET A 1 18.50 -15.05 18.75
C MET A 1 17.73 -15.99 19.66
N THR A 2 16.77 -15.46 20.42
CA THR A 2 16.03 -16.23 21.42
C THR A 2 15.04 -17.15 20.70
N ASN A 3 15.25 -18.46 20.80
CA ASN A 3 14.39 -19.47 20.20
C ASN A 3 12.99 -19.40 20.83
N ALA A 4 12.03 -18.79 20.14
CA ALA A 4 10.66 -18.63 20.62
C ALA A 4 9.83 -19.92 20.62
N ASN A 5 10.37 -21.03 20.09
CA ASN A 5 9.69 -22.31 20.02
C ASN A 5 10.54 -23.37 20.72
N ARG A 6 10.20 -23.69 21.98
CA ARG A 6 10.76 -24.87 22.64
C ARG A 6 9.88 -26.06 22.28
N GLN A 7 10.34 -26.87 21.33
CA GLN A 7 9.74 -28.16 21.04
C GLN A 7 9.87 -29.04 22.29
N ARG A 8 8.77 -29.62 22.75
CA ARG A 8 8.77 -30.60 23.85
C ARG A 8 9.36 -31.92 23.33
N GLU A 9 9.80 -32.78 24.25
CA GLU A 9 10.40 -34.09 23.89
C GLU A 9 9.43 -34.99 23.09
N ASP A 10 8.11 -34.77 23.24
CA ASP A 10 7.05 -35.44 22.48
C ASP A 10 6.81 -34.84 21.08
N GLY A 11 7.58 -33.84 20.68
CA GLY A 11 7.49 -33.16 19.39
C GLY A 11 6.44 -32.04 19.33
N THR A 12 5.69 -31.78 20.39
CA THR A 12 4.67 -30.72 20.43
C THR A 12 5.28 -29.34 20.70
N PHE A 13 4.55 -28.29 20.32
CA PHE A 13 4.92 -26.88 20.57
C PHE A 13 4.01 -26.26 21.64
N ALA A 14 4.60 -25.42 22.50
CA ALA A 14 3.87 -24.71 23.54
C ALA A 14 4.32 -23.25 23.66
N LEU A 15 3.41 -22.41 24.11
CA LEU A 15 3.67 -21.00 24.35
C LEU A 15 4.40 -20.81 25.69
N HIS A 16 5.34 -19.85 25.70
CA HIS A 16 6.14 -19.52 26.87
C HIS A 16 5.62 -18.23 27.51
N TYR A 17 5.37 -18.27 28.82
CA TYR A 17 4.83 -17.15 29.59
C TYR A 17 5.77 -16.69 30.72
N ASP A 18 6.78 -17.50 31.07
CA ASP A 18 7.72 -17.18 32.15
C ASP A 18 8.87 -16.32 31.62
N GLU A 19 8.53 -15.08 31.25
CA GLU A 19 9.47 -14.09 30.72
C GLU A 19 9.58 -12.90 31.68
N PRO A 20 10.58 -12.86 32.58
CA PRO A 20 10.67 -11.86 33.65
C PRO A 20 10.91 -10.43 33.15
N PHE A 21 11.37 -10.27 31.90
CA PHE A 21 11.54 -8.97 31.24
C PHE A 21 10.41 -8.64 30.26
N SER A 22 9.35 -9.46 30.20
CA SER A 22 8.18 -9.17 29.39
C SER A 22 7.45 -7.94 29.91
N ILE A 23 7.02 -7.08 28.98
CA ILE A 23 6.14 -5.94 29.27
C ILE A 23 4.67 -6.35 29.51
N GLY A 24 4.41 -7.65 29.54
CA GLY A 24 3.08 -8.21 29.77
C GLY A 24 2.20 -8.24 28.52
N TYR A 25 0.93 -8.53 28.75
CA TYR A 25 -0.09 -8.76 27.73
C TYR A 25 -0.55 -7.45 27.07
N LYS A 26 -0.48 -7.36 25.73
CA LYS A 26 -0.90 -6.16 24.97
C LYS A 26 -2.18 -6.33 24.14
N SER A 27 -2.57 -7.55 23.79
CA SER A 27 -3.65 -7.81 22.83
C SER A 27 -4.28 -9.18 23.08
N PRO A 28 -5.60 -9.34 22.84
CA PRO A 28 -6.31 -10.61 22.82
C PRO A 28 -5.49 -11.79 22.26
N PHE A 29 -5.39 -12.86 23.03
CA PHE A 29 -4.75 -14.12 22.63
C PHE A 29 -3.28 -13.95 22.21
N TYR A 30 -2.94 -14.30 20.96
CA TYR A 30 -1.58 -14.33 20.41
C TYR A 30 -1.47 -13.48 19.13
N GLY A 31 -2.39 -12.52 18.96
CA GLY A 31 -2.54 -11.73 17.74
C GLY A 31 -3.45 -12.39 16.70
N ASN A 32 -3.42 -11.83 15.49
CA ASN A 32 -4.29 -12.30 14.40
C ASN A 32 -3.70 -13.54 13.72
N PHE A 33 -4.10 -14.72 14.20
CA PHE A 33 -3.59 -16.00 13.72
C PHE A 33 -3.71 -16.17 12.19
N LEU A 34 -4.82 -15.75 11.58
CA LEU A 34 -5.03 -15.92 10.15
C LEU A 34 -4.11 -15.03 9.31
N VAL A 35 -3.74 -13.84 9.81
CA VAL A 35 -2.75 -12.98 9.15
C VAL A 35 -1.36 -13.60 9.21
N LEU A 36 -0.98 -14.16 10.36
CA LEU A 36 0.29 -14.89 10.52
C LEU A 36 0.35 -16.09 9.58
N LEU A 37 -0.74 -16.87 9.49
CA LEU A 37 -0.81 -18.01 8.60
C LEU A 37 -0.61 -17.61 7.13
N ARG A 38 -1.27 -16.55 6.66
CA ARG A 38 -1.08 -16.03 5.29
C ARG A 38 0.36 -15.62 5.03
N ALA A 39 1.00 -14.92 5.97
CA ALA A 39 2.40 -14.52 5.85
C ALA A 39 3.33 -15.75 5.80
N CYS A 40 3.11 -16.75 6.66
CA CYS A 40 3.84 -18.01 6.63
C CYS A 40 3.66 -18.75 5.31
N SER A 41 2.43 -18.87 4.80
CA SER A 41 2.17 -19.49 3.50
C SER A 41 2.88 -18.77 2.36
N TYR A 42 2.89 -17.43 2.36
CA TYR A 42 3.61 -16.64 1.35
C TYR A 42 5.13 -16.89 1.39
N ILE A 43 5.73 -16.83 2.59
CA ILE A 43 7.17 -17.07 2.79
C ILE A 43 7.55 -18.49 2.36
N LEU A 44 6.75 -19.50 2.73
CA LEU A 44 7.03 -20.90 2.39
C LEU A 44 6.84 -21.18 0.89
N LEU A 45 5.86 -20.55 0.25
CA LEU A 45 5.58 -20.72 -1.17
C LEU A 45 6.69 -20.12 -2.04
N LEU A 46 7.15 -18.91 -1.72
CA LEU A 46 8.20 -18.23 -2.48
C LEU A 46 9.61 -18.74 -2.16
N GLY A 47 9.84 -19.12 -0.90
CA GLY A 47 11.18 -19.38 -0.39
C GLY A 47 12.07 -18.13 -0.40
N LEU A 48 13.35 -18.31 -0.07
CA LEU A 48 14.30 -17.19 0.02
C LEU A 48 14.46 -16.47 -1.32
N ASN A 49 14.67 -17.22 -2.40
CA ASN A 49 14.92 -16.63 -3.72
C ASN A 49 13.70 -15.88 -4.23
N GLY A 50 12.49 -16.45 -4.10
CA GLY A 50 11.27 -15.77 -4.52
C GLY A 50 10.98 -14.50 -3.71
N LEU A 51 11.37 -14.45 -2.44
CA LEU A 51 11.27 -13.21 -1.63
C LEU A 51 12.24 -12.13 -2.10
N ILE A 52 13.47 -12.51 -2.50
CA ILE A 52 14.45 -11.58 -3.06
C ILE A 52 13.93 -11.05 -4.41
N GLU A 53 13.50 -11.93 -5.30
CA GLU A 53 12.95 -11.57 -6.62
C GLU A 53 11.72 -10.67 -6.50
N ALA A 54 10.80 -10.95 -5.56
CA ALA A 54 9.65 -10.08 -5.31
C ALA A 54 10.08 -8.65 -4.91
N GLY A 55 11.13 -8.52 -4.10
CA GLY A 55 11.72 -7.23 -3.73
C GLY A 55 12.38 -6.52 -4.91
N GLU A 56 13.16 -7.24 -5.71
CA GLU A 56 13.81 -6.71 -6.92
C GLU A 56 12.78 -6.24 -7.95
N HIS A 57 11.72 -7.02 -8.18
CA HIS A 57 10.62 -6.64 -9.04
C HIS A 57 9.87 -5.40 -8.53
N ALA A 58 9.65 -5.27 -7.22
CA ALA A 58 9.04 -4.07 -6.66
C ALA A 58 9.89 -2.81 -6.95
N VAL A 59 11.20 -2.89 -6.76
CA VAL A 59 12.13 -1.79 -7.06
C VAL A 59 12.19 -1.48 -8.56
N LEU A 60 12.28 -2.52 -9.40
CA LEU A 60 12.31 -2.37 -10.85
C LEU A 60 11.03 -1.70 -11.38
N ASN A 61 9.87 -2.16 -10.93
CA ASN A 61 8.58 -1.62 -11.34
C ASN A 61 8.43 -0.15 -10.94
N ALA A 62 8.82 0.21 -9.72
CA ALA A 62 8.78 1.60 -9.26
C ALA A 62 9.68 2.51 -10.12
N ASN A 63 10.92 2.10 -10.40
CA ASN A 63 11.84 2.89 -11.22
C ASN A 63 11.40 2.96 -12.69
N TYR A 64 10.82 1.89 -13.24
CA TYR A 64 10.27 1.88 -14.59
C TYR A 64 9.14 2.90 -14.76
N LEU A 65 8.20 2.92 -13.81
CA LEU A 65 7.11 3.91 -13.80
C LEU A 65 7.62 5.33 -13.61
N LEU A 66 8.56 5.55 -12.68
CA LEU A 66 9.19 6.86 -12.49
C LEU A 66 9.87 7.36 -13.77
N ALA A 67 10.62 6.48 -14.46
CA ALA A 67 11.27 6.82 -15.73
C ALA A 67 10.27 7.16 -16.84
N SER A 68 9.11 6.51 -16.85
CA SER A 68 8.03 6.75 -17.82
C SER A 68 7.27 8.06 -17.55
N LEU A 69 7.22 8.50 -16.29
CA LEU A 69 6.46 9.68 -15.86
C LEU A 69 7.31 10.95 -15.71
N LYS A 70 8.64 10.84 -15.70
CA LYS A 70 9.56 11.95 -15.37
C LYS A 70 9.44 13.19 -16.27
N ASP A 71 9.03 13.00 -17.52
CA ASP A 71 8.90 14.09 -18.48
C ASP A 71 7.51 14.77 -18.36
N LEU A 72 6.51 14.02 -17.91
CA LEU A 72 5.13 14.49 -17.71
C LEU A 72 4.93 15.18 -16.36
N TYR A 73 5.60 14.70 -15.31
CA TYR A 73 5.52 15.24 -13.96
C TYR A 73 6.86 15.82 -13.52
N LYS A 74 6.92 16.44 -12.33
CA LYS A 74 8.20 16.77 -11.69
C LYS A 74 8.58 15.61 -10.74
N PRO A 75 9.68 14.89 -10.99
CA PRO A 75 10.15 13.85 -10.06
C PRO A 75 10.46 14.41 -8.67
N GLY A 76 10.25 13.58 -7.64
CA GLY A 76 10.64 13.89 -6.26
C GLY A 76 12.16 13.92 -6.05
N ALA A 77 12.57 14.24 -4.82
CA ALA A 77 13.96 14.53 -4.46
C ALA A 77 14.95 13.36 -4.65
N ALA A 78 14.47 12.12 -4.71
CA ALA A 78 15.30 10.93 -4.92
C ALA A 78 15.80 10.77 -6.38
N TYR A 79 15.24 11.51 -7.32
CA TYR A 79 15.67 11.49 -8.72
C TYR A 79 16.94 12.36 -8.93
N PRO A 80 17.95 11.94 -9.73
CA PRO A 80 17.99 10.78 -10.64
C PRO A 80 18.61 9.51 -10.04
N LEU A 81 18.92 9.48 -8.74
CA LEU A 81 19.57 8.32 -8.10
C LEU A 81 18.74 7.04 -8.18
N GLY A 82 17.43 7.16 -8.44
CA GLY A 82 16.48 6.06 -8.43
C GLY A 82 15.77 5.98 -7.08
N CYS A 83 14.76 5.14 -7.03
CA CYS A 83 13.93 4.92 -5.86
C CYS A 83 13.96 3.44 -5.46
N MET A 84 13.44 3.13 -4.27
CA MET A 84 13.29 1.73 -3.84
C MET A 84 11.95 1.20 -4.36
N HIS A 85 11.05 0.75 -3.48
CA HIS A 85 9.79 0.13 -3.86
C HIS A 85 8.65 1.13 -4.14
N GLU A 86 8.93 2.43 -4.09
CA GLU A 86 7.96 3.50 -4.30
C GLU A 86 8.65 4.76 -4.83
N PHE A 87 7.87 5.65 -5.47
CA PHE A 87 8.35 6.94 -5.94
C PHE A 87 7.31 8.03 -5.69
N VAL A 88 7.76 9.28 -5.70
CA VAL A 88 6.91 10.46 -5.57
C VAL A 88 7.08 11.35 -6.80
N VAL A 89 5.97 11.83 -7.36
CA VAL A 89 5.91 12.83 -8.41
C VAL A 89 5.04 14.00 -7.98
N SER A 90 5.40 15.21 -8.42
CA SER A 90 4.66 16.44 -8.16
C SER A 90 3.89 16.87 -9.41
N PRO A 91 2.60 17.24 -9.28
CA PRO A 91 1.77 17.72 -10.38
C PRO A 91 1.98 19.21 -10.69
N ILE A 92 3.14 19.78 -10.35
CA ILE A 92 3.37 21.24 -10.48
C ILE A 92 3.19 21.74 -11.91
N LYS A 93 3.48 20.91 -12.92
CA LYS A 93 3.24 21.22 -14.34
C LYS A 93 1.73 21.27 -14.64
N GLN A 94 0.97 20.33 -14.10
CA GLN A 94 -0.49 20.23 -14.27
C GLN A 94 -1.22 21.36 -13.55
N MET A 95 -0.66 21.87 -12.45
CA MET A 95 -1.22 23.01 -11.73
C MET A 95 -1.26 24.29 -12.59
N GLU A 96 -0.37 24.43 -13.59
CA GLU A 96 -0.44 25.53 -14.58
C GLU A 96 -1.75 25.51 -15.39
N HIS A 97 -2.41 24.36 -15.44
CA HIS A 97 -3.71 24.14 -16.08
C HIS A 97 -4.86 23.99 -15.08
N ASN A 98 -4.69 24.43 -13.83
CA ASN A 98 -5.69 24.32 -12.75
C ASN A 98 -6.09 22.85 -12.44
N VAL A 99 -5.16 21.92 -12.67
CA VAL A 99 -5.33 20.49 -12.32
C VAL A 99 -4.50 20.20 -11.07
N HIS A 100 -5.17 19.74 -10.02
CA HIS A 100 -4.56 19.42 -8.74
C HIS A 100 -4.37 17.91 -8.54
N ALA A 101 -3.61 17.54 -7.51
CA ALA A 101 -3.35 16.14 -7.17
C ALA A 101 -4.64 15.33 -6.98
N ILE A 102 -5.67 15.95 -6.40
CA ILE A 102 -6.97 15.31 -6.18
C ILE A 102 -7.71 14.99 -7.49
N ASP A 103 -7.56 15.84 -8.51
CA ASP A 103 -8.19 15.63 -9.81
C ASP A 103 -7.55 14.45 -10.55
N ILE A 104 -6.22 14.36 -10.46
CA ILE A 104 -5.44 13.23 -10.98
C ILE A 104 -5.81 11.93 -10.25
N ALA A 105 -5.92 11.97 -8.92
CA ALA A 105 -6.29 10.80 -8.11
C ALA A 105 -7.69 10.29 -8.47
N LYS A 106 -8.66 11.20 -8.66
CA LYS A 106 -10.01 10.84 -9.11
C LYS A 106 -10.00 10.23 -10.50
N ALA A 107 -9.30 10.85 -11.45
CA ALA A 107 -9.19 10.32 -12.80
C ALA A 107 -8.58 8.91 -12.82
N LEU A 108 -7.52 8.65 -12.03
CA LEU A 108 -6.92 7.31 -11.93
C LEU A 108 -7.89 6.28 -11.35
N ARG A 109 -8.70 6.66 -10.35
CA ARG A 109 -9.72 5.78 -9.79
C ARG A 109 -10.79 5.44 -10.83
N ASP A 110 -11.30 6.44 -11.53
CA ASP A 110 -12.35 6.25 -12.54
C ASP A 110 -11.82 5.38 -13.71
N ILE A 111 -10.55 5.57 -14.11
CA ILE A 111 -9.85 4.70 -15.07
C ILE A 111 -9.77 3.24 -14.56
N ALA A 112 -9.42 3.04 -13.28
CA ALA A 112 -9.32 1.70 -12.69
C ALA A 112 -10.68 0.99 -12.62
N GLU A 113 -11.73 1.70 -12.21
CA GLU A 113 -13.10 1.16 -12.17
C GLU A 113 -13.62 0.79 -13.56
N LEU A 114 -13.30 1.59 -14.58
CA LEU A 114 -13.62 1.27 -15.96
C LEU A 114 -12.86 0.04 -16.47
N ALA A 115 -11.57 -0.09 -16.14
CA ALA A 115 -10.76 -1.25 -16.53
C ALA A 115 -11.34 -2.58 -16.03
N GLU A 116 -11.93 -2.58 -14.83
CA GLU A 116 -12.54 -3.77 -14.23
C GLU A 116 -13.89 -4.13 -14.87
N ASN A 117 -14.67 -3.12 -15.29
CA ASN A 117 -16.06 -3.32 -15.72
C ASN A 117 -16.25 -3.31 -17.25
N ASN A 118 -15.36 -2.68 -18.02
CA ASN A 118 -15.45 -2.59 -19.47
C ASN A 118 -14.07 -2.29 -20.12
N SER A 119 -13.33 -3.35 -20.45
CA SER A 119 -11.97 -3.24 -21.00
C SER A 119 -11.87 -2.56 -22.37
N GLU A 120 -12.95 -2.52 -23.17
CA GLU A 120 -12.96 -1.87 -24.48
C GLU A 120 -13.19 -0.35 -24.42
N ALA A 121 -13.81 0.14 -23.34
CA ALA A 121 -14.06 1.58 -23.13
C ALA A 121 -12.78 2.38 -22.78
N PHE A 122 -11.67 1.70 -22.54
CA PHE A 122 -10.38 2.31 -22.18
C PHE A 122 -9.82 3.23 -23.28
N ALA A 123 -10.18 2.97 -24.54
CA ALA A 123 -9.74 3.74 -25.70
C ALA A 123 -10.46 5.09 -25.86
N GLU A 124 -11.56 5.32 -25.15
CA GLU A 124 -12.45 6.48 -25.34
C GLU A 124 -12.27 7.59 -24.26
N ILE A 125 -11.26 7.46 -23.39
CA ILE A 125 -10.96 8.41 -22.31
C ILE A 125 -10.31 9.69 -22.91
N PRO A 126 -10.73 10.92 -22.52
CA PRO A 126 -11.28 11.30 -21.21
C PRO A 126 -12.77 11.65 -21.18
N VAL A 127 -13.44 11.22 -20.10
CA VAL A 127 -14.80 11.61 -19.73
C VAL A 127 -14.73 12.60 -18.56
N THR A 128 -15.51 13.70 -18.60
CA THR A 128 -15.52 14.70 -17.53
C THR A 128 -16.08 14.12 -16.22
N THR A 129 -15.40 14.40 -15.09
CA THR A 129 -15.76 13.81 -13.79
C THR A 129 -17.03 14.42 -13.20
N PRO A 130 -17.96 13.61 -12.65
CA PRO A 130 -19.21 14.11 -12.06
C PRO A 130 -19.06 14.64 -10.62
N VAL A 131 -17.89 14.46 -9.97
CA VAL A 131 -17.68 14.83 -8.55
C VAL A 131 -16.60 15.90 -8.39
N THR A 132 -17.00 17.08 -7.92
CA THR A 132 -16.12 18.22 -7.60
C THR A 132 -15.28 17.98 -6.35
N SER A 133 -14.29 18.83 -6.07
CA SER A 133 -13.50 18.78 -4.82
C SER A 133 -14.40 18.77 -3.58
N LEU A 134 -14.11 17.91 -2.61
CA LEU A 134 -14.80 17.87 -1.32
C LEU A 134 -14.43 19.10 -0.49
N ASP A 135 -15.38 19.62 0.29
CA ASP A 135 -15.11 20.68 1.26
C ASP A 135 -14.49 20.06 2.53
N GLU A 136 -13.17 19.90 2.51
CA GLU A 136 -12.39 19.32 3.62
C GLU A 136 -12.53 20.15 4.92
N ILE A 137 -12.69 21.47 4.80
CA ILE A 137 -12.84 22.37 5.95
C ILE A 137 -14.17 22.08 6.65
N LYS A 138 -15.25 21.94 5.88
CA LYS A 138 -16.55 21.55 6.41
C LYS A 138 -16.51 20.13 6.99
N ALA A 139 -15.89 19.18 6.30
CA ALA A 139 -15.79 17.80 6.78
C ALA A 139 -15.02 17.67 8.11
N ALA A 140 -13.98 18.48 8.32
CA ALA A 140 -13.21 18.49 9.55
C ALA A 140 -13.87 19.27 10.70
N ARG A 141 -14.66 20.30 10.39
CA ARG A 141 -15.31 21.16 11.40
C ARG A 141 -16.68 20.65 11.82
N ASP A 142 -17.48 20.19 10.86
CA ASP A 142 -18.86 19.72 11.02
C ASP A 142 -18.93 18.23 10.65
N MET A 143 -18.10 17.43 11.34
CA MET A 143 -17.94 16.01 11.05
C MET A 143 -19.25 15.26 11.38
N ASP A 144 -20.03 14.95 10.34
CA ASP A 144 -21.24 14.12 10.45
C ASP A 144 -20.86 12.63 10.47
N ILE A 145 -20.28 12.21 11.60
CA ILE A 145 -20.14 10.80 11.96
C ILE A 145 -21.50 10.31 12.43
N VAL A 146 -22.35 9.94 11.47
CA VAL A 146 -23.64 9.32 11.74
C VAL A 146 -23.46 8.25 12.81
N ASN A 147 -24.17 8.41 13.92
CA ASN A 147 -24.11 7.55 15.10
C ASN A 147 -24.55 6.14 14.69
N LEU A 148 -23.59 5.27 14.39
CA LEU A 148 -23.80 3.85 14.15
C LEU A 148 -24.12 3.19 15.48
N GLY A 149 -25.36 3.38 15.94
CA GLY A 149 -26.01 2.55 16.95
C GLY A 149 -26.46 1.23 16.35
#